data_AF-A0A4Q2Z8D8-F1
#
_entry.id   AF-A0A4Q2Z8D8-F1
#
_cell.length_a   1.000
_cell.length_b   1.000
_cell.length_c   1.000
_cell.angle_alpha   90.00
_cell.angle_beta   90.00
_cell.angle_gamma   90.00
#
_symmetry.space_group_name_H-M   'P 1'
#
loop_
_entity.id
_entity.type
_entity.pdbx_description
1 polymer ?
#
loop_
_entity_poly.entity_id
_entity_poly.type
_entity_poly.pdbx_seq_one_letter_code
_entity_poly.pdbx_strand_id
1 'polypeptide(L)' 'VAYVARLVIHRYAMLGILDEAGQPLTDMGLLQTPAPKLAAAAGTLQVQAGKPCPECGNATMIHKDGCDFCTACGYVGQCG' A
#
# COMPACT_ATOMS: atom_id res chain seq x y z
N VAL A 1 23.49 -14.90 -21.15
CA VAL A 1 22.49 -13.87 -20.76
C VAL A 1 23.03 -12.88 -19.71
N ALA A 2 23.83 -13.31 -18.72
CA ALA A 2 24.37 -12.42 -17.67
C ALA A 2 25.29 -11.27 -18.15
N TYR A 3 26.06 -11.47 -19.23
CA TYR A 3 26.96 -10.44 -19.76
C TYR A 3 26.21 -9.21 -20.30
N VAL A 4 25.12 -9.45 -21.05
CA VAL A 4 24.29 -8.37 -21.61
C VAL A 4 23.64 -7.56 -20.49
N ALA A 5 23.12 -8.22 -19.45
CA ALA A 5 22.55 -7.54 -18.29
C ALA A 5 23.58 -6.62 -17.61
N ARG A 6 24.81 -7.10 -17.40
CA ARG A 6 25.88 -6.31 -16.77
C ARG A 6 26.32 -5.10 -17.61
N LEU A 7 26.39 -5.26 -18.93
CA LEU A 7 26.77 -4.19 -19.84
C LEU A 7 25.70 -3.10 -19.93
N VAL A 8 24.42 -3.50 -19.89
CA VAL A 8 23.29 -2.58 -19.84
C VAL A 8 23.28 -1.78 -18.54
N ILE A 9 23.44 -2.43 -17.37
CA ILE A 9 23.50 -1.76 -16.07
C ILE A 9 24.64 -0.73 -16.01
N HIS A 10 25.86 -1.12 -16.42
CA HIS A 10 27.01 -0.22 -16.40
C HIS A 10 26.80 1.05 -17.24
N ARG A 11 26.18 0.93 -18.43
CA ARG A 11 25.88 2.09 -19.27
C ARG A 11 24.85 3.02 -18.62
N TYR A 12 23.79 2.46 -18.03
CA TYR A 12 22.76 3.27 -17.36
C TYR A 12 23.24 3.91 -16.06
N ALA A 13 24.21 3.28 -15.38
CA ALA A 13 24.89 3.87 -14.23
C ALA A 13 25.73 5.10 -14.62
N MET A 14 26.51 5.01 -15.70
CA MET A 14 27.26 6.16 -16.24
C MET A 14 26.36 7.33 -16.68
N LEU A 15 25.12 7.04 -17.09
CA LEU A 15 24.13 8.05 -17.45
C LEU A 15 23.40 8.64 -16.22
N GLY A 16 23.70 8.17 -15.01
CA GLY A 16 23.07 8.64 -13.77
C GLY A 16 21.61 8.21 -13.61
N ILE A 17 21.19 7.16 -14.32
CA ILE A 17 19.81 6.65 -14.27
C ILE A 17 19.70 5.54 -13.22
N LEU A 18 20.71 4.66 -13.17
CA LEU A 18 20.78 3.54 -12.23
C LEU A 18 21.99 3.69 -11.29
N ASP A 19 21.98 2.94 -10.19
CA ASP A 19 23.15 2.69 -9.35
C ASP A 19 23.94 1.45 -9.85
N GLU A 20 25.05 1.14 -9.17
CA GLU A 20 25.93 0.00 -9.49
C GLU A 20 25.24 -1.37 -9.29
N ALA A 21 24.15 -1.42 -8.52
CA ALA A 21 23.33 -2.61 -8.34
C ALA A 21 22.21 -2.72 -9.40
N GLY A 22 22.06 -1.72 -10.27
CA GLY A 22 21.01 -1.65 -11.29
C GLY A 22 19.66 -1.14 -10.78
N GLN A 23 19.62 -0.46 -9.62
CA GLN A 23 18.42 0.19 -9.08
C GLN A 23 18.34 1.66 -9.52
N PRO A 24 17.15 2.22 -9.75
CA PRO A 24 16.99 3.62 -10.18
C PRO A 24 17.38 4.62 -9.09
N LEU A 25 18.15 5.65 -9.47
CA LEU A 25 18.55 6.74 -8.56
C LEU A 25 17.40 7.71 -8.25
N THR A 26 16.40 7.79 -9.12
CA THR A 26 15.20 8.60 -8.92
C THR A 26 13.99 7.83 -9.40
N ASP A 27 12.93 7.87 -8.60
CA ASP A 27 11.70 7.12 -8.86
C ASP A 27 11.00 7.75 -10.07
N MET A 28 11.20 7.18 -11.26
CA MET A 28 10.67 7.73 -12.53
C MET A 28 9.14 7.56 -12.68
N GLY A 29 8.43 7.19 -11.61
CA GLY A 29 6.96 7.10 -11.56
C GLY A 29 6.33 6.08 -12.50
N LEU A 30 7.14 5.33 -13.26
CA LEU A 30 6.68 4.49 -14.37
C LEU A 30 6.29 3.08 -13.91
N LEU A 31 6.89 2.59 -12.82
CA LEU A 31 6.47 1.38 -12.09
C LEU A 31 6.72 1.60 -10.60
N GLN A 32 5.64 1.79 -9.83
CA GLN A 32 5.68 1.64 -8.38
C GLN A 32 5.93 0.17 -8.06
N THR A 33 7.17 -0.26 -8.11
CA THR A 33 7.57 -1.50 -7.43
C THR A 33 7.38 -1.19 -5.94
N PRO A 34 6.53 -1.91 -5.19
CA PRO A 34 6.38 -1.63 -3.77
C PRO A 34 7.74 -1.88 -3.13
N ALA A 35 8.49 -0.81 -2.86
CA ALA A 35 9.72 -0.89 -2.11
C ALA A 35 9.40 -1.65 -0.81
N PRO A 36 10.28 -2.54 -0.32
CA PRO A 36 10.22 -2.94 1.06
C PRO A 36 10.50 -1.67 1.88
N LYS A 37 9.43 -0.95 2.22
CA LYS A 37 9.47 0.25 3.05
C LYS A 37 10.02 -0.17 4.40
N LEU A 38 11.33 -0.03 4.58
CA LEU A 38 11.87 0.32 5.88
C LEU A 38 11.30 1.69 6.24
N ALA A 39 10.17 1.65 6.94
CA ALA A 39 9.69 2.63 7.90
C ALA A 39 9.99 4.11 7.61
N ALA A 40 9.17 4.75 6.78
CA ALA A 40 8.73 6.14 6.98
C ALA A 40 7.64 6.48 5.97
N ALA A 41 6.49 6.96 6.44
CA ALA A 41 5.30 7.21 5.63
C ALA A 41 4.75 5.95 4.93
N ALA A 42 4.53 4.90 5.73
CA ALA A 42 3.26 4.21 5.59
C ALA A 42 2.20 5.31 5.57
N GLY A 43 1.54 5.49 4.42
CA GLY A 43 0.23 6.11 4.43
C GLY A 43 -0.47 5.41 5.57
N THR A 44 -0.75 6.16 6.63
CA THR A 44 -1.78 5.75 7.55
C THR A 44 -2.98 5.61 6.62
N LEU A 45 -3.26 4.40 6.16
CA LEU A 45 -4.61 3.95 6.03
C LEU A 45 -5.14 4.26 7.42
N GLN A 46 -5.68 5.47 7.57
CA GLN A 46 -6.42 5.87 8.72
C GLN A 46 -7.56 4.89 8.65
N VAL A 47 -7.44 3.79 9.38
CA VAL A 47 -8.52 2.85 9.59
C VAL A 47 -9.57 3.74 10.21
N GLN A 48 -10.54 4.17 9.39
CA GLN A 48 -11.61 5.03 9.84
C GLN A 48 -12.33 4.21 10.88
N ALA A 49 -12.05 4.49 12.16
CA ALA A 49 -12.73 3.86 13.26
C ALA A 49 -14.20 4.22 13.09
N GLY A 50 -15.00 3.19 12.82
CA GLY A 50 -16.44 3.32 12.68
C GLY A 50 -17.08 3.67 14.02
N LYS A 51 -18.41 3.76 14.03
CA LYS A 51 -19.15 3.87 15.30
C LYS A 51 -18.89 2.60 16.16
N PRO A 52 -18.96 2.70 17.50
CA PRO A 52 -18.96 1.50 18.34
C PRO A 52 -20.19 0.66 18.02
N CYS A 53 -19.97 -0.63 17.74
CA CYS A 53 -21.05 -1.58 17.54
C CYS A 53 -21.78 -1.83 18.88
N PRO A 54 -23.13 -1.82 18.93
CA PRO A 54 -23.89 -2.05 20.15
C PRO A 54 -23.73 -3.48 20.73
N GLU A 55 -23.37 -4.46 19.89
CA GLU A 55 -23.23 -5.86 20.31
C GLU A 55 -21.82 -6.18 20.85
N CYS A 56 -20.77 -5.75 20.14
CA CYS A 56 -19.39 -6.15 20.44
C CYS A 56 -18.49 -5.01 20.94
N GLY A 57 -18.98 -3.76 20.95
CA GLY A 57 -18.23 -2.59 21.41
C GLY A 57 -17.06 -2.15 20.51
N ASN A 58 -16.71 -2.91 19.48
CA ASN A 58 -15.64 -2.55 18.56
C ASN A 58 -16.05 -1.38 17.66
N ALA A 59 -15.14 -0.42 17.49
CA ALA A 59 -15.29 0.75 16.63
C ALA A 59 -15.09 0.41 15.14
N THR A 60 -15.79 -0.61 14.67
CA THR A 60 -15.67 -1.19 13.31
C THR A 60 -17.03 -1.32 12.62
N MET A 61 -18.01 -0.50 13.04
CA MET A 61 -19.32 -0.38 12.40
C MET A 61 -19.22 0.52 11.17
N ILE A 62 -19.47 -0.03 9.98
CA ILE A 62 -19.41 0.67 8.68
C ILE A 62 -20.78 0.68 8.01
N HIS A 63 -21.11 1.73 7.25
CA HIS A 63 -22.33 1.73 6.44
C HIS A 63 -22.02 1.15 5.06
N LYS A 64 -22.59 0.00 4.74
CA LYS A 64 -22.34 -0.73 3.49
C LYS A 64 -23.68 -1.20 2.92
N ASP A 65 -23.88 -0.97 1.62
CA ASP A 65 -25.06 -1.43 0.88
C ASP A 65 -26.41 -0.93 1.42
N GLY A 66 -26.42 0.22 2.10
CA GLY A 66 -27.63 0.83 2.71
C GLY A 66 -27.93 0.36 4.14
N CYS A 67 -27.06 -0.47 4.72
CA CYS A 67 -27.20 -0.99 6.08
C CYS A 67 -25.94 -0.70 6.91
N ASP A 68 -26.09 -0.60 8.23
CA ASP A 68 -24.95 -0.61 9.14
C ASP A 68 -24.42 -2.05 9.31
N PHE A 69 -23.14 -2.29 9.07
CA PHE A 69 -22.49 -3.61 9.11
C PHE A 69 -21.24 -3.62 9.99
N CYS A 70 -21.11 -4.58 10.91
CA CYS A 70 -19.92 -4.73 11.75
C CYS A 70 -18.94 -5.69 11.09
N THR A 71 -17.74 -5.21 10.74
CA THR A 71 -16.70 -6.09 10.21
C THR A 71 -16.07 -7.01 11.26
N ALA A 72 -16.28 -6.75 12.56
CA ALA A 72 -15.71 -7.56 13.64
C ALA A 72 -16.62 -8.72 14.09
N CYS A 73 -17.94 -8.53 14.17
CA CYS A 73 -18.89 -9.55 14.64
C CYS A 73 -19.97 -9.92 13.61
N GLY A 74 -20.04 -9.23 12.47
CA GLY A 74 -21.06 -9.48 11.44
C GLY A 74 -22.45 -8.91 11.72
N TYR A 75 -22.61 -8.05 12.75
CA TYR A 75 -23.88 -7.39 13.06
C TYR A 75 -24.40 -6.56 11.87
N VAL A 76 -25.69 -6.66 11.57
CA VAL A 76 -26.41 -5.85 10.57
C VAL A 76 -27.46 -5.01 11.30
N GLY A 77 -27.32 -3.69 11.20
CA GLY A 77 -28.20 -2.71 11.81
C GLY A 77 -29.29 -2.21 10.86
N GLN A 78 -29.70 -0.96 11.07
CA GLN A 78 -30.82 -0.37 10.33
C GLN A 78 -30.47 -0.22 8.84
N CYS A 79 -31.31 -0.78 7.99
CA CYS A 79 -31.24 -0.65 6.53
C CYS A 79 -32.28 0.38 6.08
N GLY A 80 -31.86 1.45 5.42
CA GLY A 80 -32.74 2.56 5.03
C GLY A 80 -32.22 3.36 3.85
#